data_AF-A0A526QPB8-F1
#
_entry.id   AF-A0A526QPB8-F1
#
_cell.length_a   1.000
_cell.length_b   1.000
_cell.length_c   1.000
_cell.angle_alpha   90.00
_cell.angle_beta   90.00
_cell.angle_gamma   90.00
#
_symmetry.space_group_name_H-M   'P 1'
#
loop_
_entity.id
_entity.type
_entity.pdbx_description
1 polymer ?
#
loop_
_entity_poly.entity_id
_entity_poly.type
_entity_poly.pdbx_seq_one_letter_code
_entity_poly.pdbx_strand_id
1 'polypeptide(L)' 'ANDPYKSLKTALRAEIDEDAWTTLYSDTSRPFPKPRTGRIAVKVINHFGDEVLKVFGV' A
#
# COMPACT_ATOMS: atom_id res chain seq x y z
N ALA A 1 0.98 -7.15 -21.96
CA ALA A 1 0.50 -7.59 -20.64
C ALA A 1 1.55 -7.18 -19.61
N ASN A 2 1.15 -6.79 -18.39
CA ASN A 2 2.03 -6.47 -17.24
C ASN A 2 2.52 -5.03 -17.10
N ASP A 3 1.63 -4.04 -17.10
CA ASP A 3 1.94 -2.77 -16.45
C ASP A 3 1.09 -2.61 -15.18
N PRO A 4 1.55 -3.15 -14.02
CA PRO A 4 0.81 -3.10 -12.76
C PRO A 4 0.47 -1.66 -12.33
N TYR A 5 1.21 -0.67 -12.85
CA TYR A 5 0.94 0.76 -12.68
C TYR A 5 -0.45 1.17 -13.21
N LYS A 6 -0.81 0.71 -14.42
CA LYS A 6 -2.07 1.11 -15.06
C LYS A 6 -3.28 0.52 -14.33
N SER A 7 -3.14 -0.72 -13.87
CA SER A 7 -4.17 -1.40 -13.08
C SER A 7 -4.34 -0.74 -11.70
N LEU A 8 -3.24 -0.43 -11.01
CA LEU A 8 -3.29 0.15 -9.66
C LEU A 8 -3.77 1.61 -9.66
N LYS A 9 -3.34 2.43 -10.64
CA LYS A 9 -3.82 3.81 -10.83
C LYS A 9 -5.33 3.85 -11.09
N THR A 10 -5.84 2.89 -11.86
CA THR A 10 -7.28 2.76 -12.13
C THR A 10 -8.04 2.30 -10.89
N ALA A 11 -7.47 1.37 -10.11
CA ALA A 11 -8.10 0.83 -8.90
C ALA A 11 -8.18 1.87 -7.76
N LEU A 12 -7.13 2.66 -7.54
CA LEU A 12 -7.05 3.61 -6.43
C LEU A 12 -7.69 4.98 -6.71
N ARG A 13 -8.04 5.28 -7.98
CA ARG A 13 -8.62 6.58 -8.42
C ARG A 13 -7.87 7.81 -7.87
N ALA A 14 -6.57 7.68 -7.65
CA ALA A 14 -5.71 8.71 -7.10
C ALA A 14 -4.52 8.92 -8.04
N GLU A 15 -4.04 10.17 -8.14
CA GLU A 15 -2.78 10.44 -8.80
C GLU A 15 -1.65 9.79 -7.99
N ILE A 16 -1.00 8.79 -8.59
CA ILE A 16 0.16 8.13 -8.00
C ILE A 16 1.36 9.04 -8.28
N ASP A 17 1.91 9.61 -7.21
CA ASP A 17 3.18 10.33 -7.22
C ASP A 17 4.30 9.37 -7.62
N GLU A 18 4.99 9.65 -8.73
CA GLU A 18 6.06 8.81 -9.27
C GLU A 18 7.30 8.76 -8.36
N ASP A 19 7.62 9.85 -7.67
CA ASP A 19 8.71 9.89 -6.69
C ASP A 19 8.34 9.06 -5.45
N ALA A 20 7.08 9.09 -5.02
CA ALA A 20 6.62 8.19 -3.98
C ALA A 20 6.66 6.72 -4.44
N TRP A 21 6.30 6.43 -5.70
CA TRP A 21 6.28 5.08 -6.26
C TRP A 21 7.67 4.44 -6.38
N THR A 22 8.67 5.19 -6.84
CA THR A 22 10.05 4.68 -6.92
C THR A 22 10.57 4.24 -5.56
N THR A 23 10.14 4.87 -4.48
CA THR A 23 10.50 4.45 -3.11
C THR A 23 9.74 3.23 -2.59
N LEU A 24 8.66 2.77 -3.27
CA LEU A 24 7.90 1.58 -2.87
C LEU A 24 8.59 0.26 -3.25
N TYR A 25 9.63 0.30 -4.09
CA TYR A 25 10.53 -0.84 -4.34
C TYR A 25 11.58 -0.98 -3.22
N SER A 26 11.13 -0.93 -1.96
CA SER A 26 11.96 -1.12 -0.77
C SER A 26 11.33 -2.20 0.09
N ASP A 27 12.15 -3.12 0.59
CA ASP A 27 11.76 -4.12 1.58
C ASP A 27 11.63 -3.54 3.00
N THR A 28 12.20 -2.34 3.20
CA THR A 28 12.20 -1.62 4.46
C THR A 28 11.04 -0.62 4.48
N SER A 29 10.14 -0.77 5.46
CA SER A 29 9.02 0.15 5.66
C SER A 29 9.48 1.51 6.18
N ARG A 30 8.81 2.59 5.74
CA ARG A 30 9.00 3.91 6.34
C ARG A 30 8.54 3.90 7.82
N PRO A 31 9.32 4.45 8.76
CA PRO A 31 8.93 4.49 10.15
C PRO A 31 7.67 5.34 10.35
N PHE A 32 6.79 4.91 11.25
CA PHE A 32 5.59 5.67 11.63
C PHE A 32 5.37 5.58 13.15
N PRO A 33 4.80 6.63 13.77
CA PRO A 33 4.56 6.63 15.21
C PRO A 33 3.54 5.57 15.60
N LYS A 34 3.73 4.96 16.77
CA LYS A 34 2.78 3.97 17.31
C LYS A 34 1.40 4.62 17.47
N PRO A 35 0.33 4.04 16.89
CA PRO A 35 -1.02 4.59 17.01
C PRO A 35 -1.48 4.64 18.47
N ARG A 36 -2.15 5.72 18.88
CA ARG A 36 -2.72 5.87 20.24
C ARG A 36 -3.69 4.74 20.62
N THR A 37 -4.37 4.17 19.63
CA THR A 37 -5.35 3.09 19.80
C THR A 37 -4.71 1.72 19.98
N GLY A 38 -3.38 1.59 19.80
CA GLY A 38 -2.68 0.31 19.86
C GLY A 38 -3.07 -0.67 18.75
N ARG A 39 -3.63 -0.17 17.63
CA ARG A 39 -4.07 -1.00 16.50
C ARG A 39 -3.46 -0.50 15.19
N ILE A 40 -2.97 -1.42 14.37
CA ILE A 40 -2.47 -1.17 13.01
C ILE A 40 -3.36 -1.92 12.01
N ALA A 41 -3.86 -1.21 11.00
CA ALA A 41 -4.50 -1.84 9.85
C ALA A 41 -3.46 -2.10 8.76
N VAL A 42 -3.31 -3.34 8.35
CA VAL A 42 -2.48 -3.76 7.21
C VAL A 42 -3.41 -4.05 6.05
N LYS A 43 -3.23 -3.32 4.95
CA LYS A 43 -3.94 -3.54 3.69
C LYS A 43 -2.96 -4.13 2.68
N VAL A 44 -3.29 -5.31 2.16
CA VAL A 44 -2.52 -6.01 1.13
C VAL A 44 -3.37 -6.00 -0.13
N ILE A 45 -2.78 -5.60 -1.25
CA ILE A 45 -3.42 -5.59 -2.55
C ILE A 45 -2.55 -6.41 -3.50
N ASN A 46 -3.12 -7.40 -4.16
CA ASN A 46 -2.40 -8.21 -5.13
C ASN A 46 -2.48 -7.59 -6.54
N HIS A 47 -1.77 -8.20 -7.49
CA HIS A 47 -1.75 -7.73 -8.88
C HIS A 47 -3.04 -8.03 -9.67
N PHE A 48 -3.93 -8.88 -9.14
CA PHE A 48 -5.28 -9.09 -9.68
C PHE A 48 -6.27 -8.01 -9.21
N GLY A 49 -5.86 -7.16 -8.27
CA GLY A 49 -6.70 -6.14 -7.65
C GLY A 49 -7.49 -6.65 -6.44
N ASP A 50 -7.25 -7.88 -5.99
CA ASP A 50 -7.84 -8.36 -4.75
C ASP A 50 -7.19 -7.65 -3.57
N GLU A 51 -8.03 -7.20 -2.64
CA GLU A 51 -7.60 -6.50 -1.44
C GLU A 51 -7.95 -7.34 -0.21
N VAL A 52 -7.00 -7.47 0.72
CA VAL A 52 -7.22 -8.03 2.04
C VAL A 52 -6.81 -6.99 3.07
N LEU A 53 -7.69 -6.74 4.04
CA LEU A 53 -7.40 -5.86 5.17
C LEU A 53 -7.44 -6.66 6.46
N LYS A 54 -6.43 -6.48 7.32
CA LYS A 54 -6.38 -7.08 8.65
C LYS A 54 -5.88 -6.07 9.68
N VAL A 55 -6.52 -6.06 10.83
CA VAL A 55 -6.13 -5.21 11.97
C VAL A 55 -5.33 -6.05 12.97
N PHE A 56 -4.20 -5.52 13.41
CA PHE A 56 -3.30 -6.11 14.40
C PHE A 56 -3.18 -5.20 15.62
N GLY A 57 -3.02 -5.79 16.81
CA GLY A 57 -2.64 -5.07 18.02
C GLY A 57 -1.13 -4.80 18.07
N VAL A 58 -0.71 -3.72 18.74
CA VAL A 58 0.69 -3.25 18.80
C VAL A 58 1.22 -3.19 20.22
#